data_AF-A0A401GFD3-F1
#
_entry.id   AF-A0A401GFD3-F1
#
_cell.length_a   1.000
_cell.length_b   1.000
_cell.length_c   1.000
_cell.angle_alpha   90.00
_cell.angle_beta   90.00
_cell.angle_gamma   90.00
#
_symmetry.space_group_name_H-M   'P 1'
#
loop_
_entity.id
_entity.type
_entity.pdbx_description
1 polymer ?
#
loop_
_entity_poly.entity_id
_entity_poly.type
_entity_poly.pdbx_seq_one_letter_code
_entity_poly.pdbx_strand_id
1 'polypeptide(L)' 'MLVATVSVSFLVQLALIYVPFMQSIFQTEALGIVDLATLLGLAAVSMGLHDARRRYERSLNASLTYANVAEEMA' A
#
# COMPACT_ATOMS: atom_id res chain seq x y z
N MET A 1 6.44 -12.03 -10.45
CA MET A 1 5.24 -11.69 -11.25
C MET A 1 4.50 -10.48 -10.68
N LEU A 2 4.09 -10.46 -9.40
CA LEU A 2 3.35 -9.32 -8.82
C LEU A 2 4.06 -7.96 -8.89
N VAL A 3 5.33 -7.88 -8.48
CA VAL A 3 6.08 -6.60 -8.50
C VAL A 3 6.16 -6.06 -9.93
N ALA A 4 6.53 -6.91 -10.90
CA ALA A 4 6.62 -6.50 -12.30
C ALA A 4 5.27 -6.01 -12.84
N THR A 5 4.18 -6.74 -12.59
CA THR A 5 2.85 -6.36 -13.07
C THR A 5 2.38 -5.05 -12.44
N VAL A 6 2.54 -4.89 -11.13
CA VAL A 6 2.16 -3.66 -10.42
C VAL A 6 3.00 -2.47 -10.89
N SER A 7 4.31 -2.66 -11.07
CA SER A 7 5.21 -1.60 -11.57
C SER A 7 4.84 -1.18 -12.99
N VAL A 8 4.55 -2.12 -13.89
CA VAL A 8 4.10 -1.78 -15.25
C VAL A 8 2.79 -1.02 -15.22
N SER A 9 1.80 -1.48 -14.43
CA SER A 9 0.53 -0.75 -14.27
C SER A 9 0.73 0.67 -13.74
N PHE A 10 1.62 0.86 -12.76
CA PHE A 10 1.94 2.17 -12.20
C PHE A 10 2.58 3.10 -13.24
N LEU A 11 3.58 2.61 -13.98
CA LEU A 11 4.27 3.40 -15.01
C LEU A 11 3.35 3.75 -16.18
N VAL A 12 2.46 2.85 -16.59
CA VAL A 12 1.47 3.13 -17.64
C VAL A 12 0.50 4.22 -17.19
N GLN A 13 -0.01 4.17 -15.95
CA GLN A 13 -0.86 5.24 -15.42
C GLN A 13 -0.14 6.58 -15.38
N LEU A 14 1.14 6.58 -14.96
CA LEU A 14 1.96 7.78 -14.97
C LEU A 14 2.14 8.34 -16.40
N ALA A 15 2.36 7.46 -17.37
CA ALA A 15 2.45 7.85 -18.78
C ALA A 15 1.13 8.44 -19.30
N LEU A 16 -0.02 7.86 -18.94
CA LEU A 16 -1.33 8.37 -19.36
C LEU A 16 -1.61 9.79 -18.85
N ILE A 17 -1.11 10.17 -17.69
CA ILE A 17 -1.37 11.49 -17.09
C ILE A 17 -0.26 12.51 -17.33
N TYR A 18 0.94 12.11 -17.78
CA TYR A 18 2.07 13.04 -17.99
C TYR A 18 2.66 13.04 -19.42
N VAL A 19 2.29 12.10 -20.29
CA VAL A 19 2.71 12.11 -21.71
C VAL A 19 1.65 12.83 -22.55
N PRO A 20 1.96 13.98 -23.18
CA PRO A 20 0.98 14.79 -23.91
C PRO A 20 0.24 14.05 -25.04
N PHE A 21 0.95 13.15 -25.74
CA PHE A 21 0.33 12.32 -26.78
C PHE A 21 -0.76 11.41 -26.21
N MET A 22 -0.51 10.80 -25.04
CA MET A 22 -1.49 9.95 -24.38
C MET A 22 -2.64 10.77 -23.82
N GLN A 23 -2.37 11.96 -23.27
CA GLN A 23 -3.39 12.88 -22.78
C GLN A 23 -4.39 13.28 -23.86
N SER A 24 -3.92 13.54 -25.08
CA SER A 24 -4.78 13.87 -26.23
C SER A 24 -5.71 12.70 -26.62
N ILE A 25 -5.18 11.47 -26.62
CA ILE A 25 -5.95 10.27 -27.01
C ILE A 25 -6.99 9.91 -25.93
N PHE A 26 -6.56 9.89 -24.67
CA PHE A 26 -7.39 9.43 -23.55
C PHE A 26 -8.15 10.55 -22.85
N GLN A 27 -7.98 11.80 -23.29
CA GLN A 27 -8.60 12.99 -22.70
C GLN A 27 -8.34 13.12 -21.19
N THR A 28 -7.09 12.88 -20.80
CA THR A 28 -6.64 12.98 -19.39
C THR A 28 -5.95 14.31 -19.13
N GLU A 29 -6.01 14.77 -17.87
CA GLU A 29 -5.32 15.98 -17.42
C GLU A 29 -4.05 15.64 -16.62
N ALA A 30 -3.08 16.56 -16.66
CA ALA A 30 -1.89 16.44 -15.82
C ALA A 30 -2.26 16.62 -14.36
N LEU A 31 -1.97 15.62 -13.55
CA LEU A 31 -2.21 15.68 -12.12
C LEU A 31 -1.22 16.64 -11.45
N GLY A 32 -1.70 17.49 -10.55
CA GLY A 32 -0.83 18.37 -9.77
C GLY A 32 0.09 17.56 -8.84
N ILE A 33 1.30 18.08 -8.59
CA ILE A 33 2.25 17.41 -7.69
C ILE A 33 1.72 17.26 -6.26
N VAL A 34 0.89 18.21 -5.80
CA VAL A 34 0.24 18.17 -4.48
C VAL A 34 -0.77 17.04 -4.40
N ASP A 35 -1.57 16.83 -5.45
CA ASP A 35 -2.54 15.74 -5.51
C ASP A 35 -1.83 14.39 -5.59
N LEU A 36 -0.75 14.29 -6.38
CA LEU A 36 0.08 13.10 -6.43
C LEU A 36 0.70 12.77 -5.06
N ALA A 37 1.23 13.78 -4.36
CA ALA A 37 1.77 13.61 -3.01
C ALA A 37 0.68 13.18 -2.02
N THR A 38 -0.53 13.72 -2.15
CA THR A 38 -1.69 13.33 -1.34
C THR A 38 -2.06 11.86 -1.56
N LEU A 39 -2.13 11.41 -2.81
CA LEU A 39 -2.41 10.01 -3.16
C LEU A 39 -1.33 9.06 -2.63
N LEU A 40 -0.05 9.42 -2.77
CA LEU A 40 1.06 8.62 -2.23
C LEU A 40 1.02 8.57 -0.70
N GLY A 41 0.70 9.70 -0.04
CA GLY A 41 0.53 9.77 1.40
C GLY A 41 -0.58 8.85 1.89
N LEU A 42 -1.75 8.89 1.24
CA LEU A 42 -2.87 7.99 1.57
C LEU A 42 -2.51 6.51 1.37
N ALA A 43 -1.81 6.17 0.28
CA ALA A 43 -1.34 4.82 0.02
C ALA A 43 -0.35 4.33 1.08
N ALA A 44 0.62 5.18 1.45
CA ALA A 44 1.61 4.87 2.48
C ALA A 44 0.97 4.68 3.86
N VAL A 45 0.03 5.54 4.24
CA VAL A 45 -0.73 5.42 5.50
C VAL A 45 -1.55 4.13 5.51
N SER A 46 -2.25 3.81 4.42
CA SER A 46 -3.01 2.56 4.28
C SER A 46 -2.12 1.33 4.46
N MET A 47 -0.98 1.29 3.76
CA MET A 47 -0.01 0.20 3.88
C MET A 47 0.56 0.10 5.30
N GLY A 48 0.98 1.24 5.87
CA GLY A 48 1.55 1.31 7.21
C GLY A 48 0.56 0.86 8.28
N LEU A 49 -0.70 1.27 8.19
CA LEU A 49 -1.75 0.85 9.11
C LEU A 49 -2.02 -0.65 9.01
N HIS A 50 -2.06 -1.19 7.79
CA HIS A 50 -2.27 -2.64 7.59
C HIS A 50 -1.11 -3.47 8.17
N ASP A 51 0.14 -3.03 7.98
CA ASP A 51 1.29 -3.72 8.55
C ASP A 51 1.38 -3.55 10.07
N ALA A 52 1.03 -2.37 10.61
CA ALA A 52 0.94 -2.13 12.04
C ALA A 52 -0.11 -3.05 12.69
N ARG A 53 -1.30 -3.17 12.09
CA ARG A 53 -2.34 -4.10 12.56
C ARG A 53 -1.83 -5.53 12.56
N ARG A 54 -1.16 -5.96 11.48
CA ARG A 54 -0.57 -7.31 11.38
C ARG A 54 0.53 -7.55 12.41
N ARG A 55 1.31 -6.54 12.77
CA ARG A 55 2.30 -6.63 13.86
C ARG A 55 1.63 -6.76 15.21
N TYR A 56 0.58 -5.97 15.46
CA TYR A 56 -0.20 -6.02 16.70
C TYR A 56 -0.88 -7.38 16.92
N GLU A 57 -1.53 -7.92 15.89
CA GLU A 57 -2.15 -9.26 15.93
C GLU A 57 -1.10 -10.34 16.25
N ARG A 58 0.10 -10.24 15.66
CA ARG A 58 1.21 -11.17 15.95
C ARG A 58 1.72 -11.06 17.37
N SER A 59 1.85 -9.86 17.93
CA SER A 59 2.28 -9.69 19.32
C SER A 59 1.26 -10.22 20.31
N LEU A 60 -0.04 -9.98 20.06
CA LEU A 60 -1.11 -10.44 20.94
C LEU A 60 -1.17 -11.97 20.97
N ASN A 61 -1.11 -12.62 19.81
CA ASN A 61 -1.12 -14.08 19.71
C ASN A 61 0.07 -14.71 20.44
N ALA A 62 1.26 -14.11 20.36
CA ALA A 62 2.43 -14.59 21.09
C ALA A 62 2.19 -14.53 22.61
N SER A 63 1.71 -13.40 23.14
CA SER A 63 1.39 -13.24 24.57
C SER A 63 0.34 -14.23 25.06
N LEU A 64 -0.71 -14.47 24.26
CA LEU A 64 -1.75 -15.47 24.58
C LEU A 64 -1.20 -16.89 24.63
N THR A 65 -0.36 -17.28 23.67
CA THR A 65 0.27 -18.60 23.67
C THR A 65 1.14 -18.83 24.91
N TYR A 66 1.93 -17.84 25.33
CA TYR A 66 2.74 -17.95 26.55
C TYR A 66 1.88 -18.13 27.81
N ALA A 67 0.76 -17.41 27.90
CA ALA A 67 -0.17 -17.54 29.03
C ALA A 67 -0.79 -18.95 29.10
N ASN A 68 -1.25 -19.49 27.97
CA ASN A 68 -1.82 -20.83 27.91
C ASN A 68 -0.81 -21.93 28.30
N VAL A 69 0.43 -21.84 27.82
CA VAL A 69 1.48 -22.81 28.20
C VAL A 69 1.80 -22.73 29.68
N ALA A 70 1.81 -21.53 30.28
CA ALA A 70 2.01 -21.39 31.71
C ALA A 70 0.87 -22.00 32.53
N GLU A 71 -0.37 -21.91 32.04
CA GLU A 71 -1.55 -22.51 32.66
C GLU A 71 -1.53 -24.05 32.57
N GLU A 72 -1.11 -24.63 31.44
CA GLU A 72 -1.01 -26.10 31.27
C GLU A 72 0.07 -26.75 32.15
N MET A 73 1.05 -25.98 32.62
CA MET A 73 2.18 -26.46 33.42
C MET A 73 1.99 -26.28 34.93
N ALA A 74 0.90 -25.63 35.35
CA ALA A 74 0.54 -25.37 36.74
C ALA A 74 -0.47 -26.40 37.29
#